data_AF-A0A3N1HIZ3-F1
#
_entry.id   AF-A0A3N1HIZ3-F1
#
_cell.length_a   1.000
_cell.length_b   1.000
_cell.length_c   1.000
_cell.angle_alpha   90.00
_cell.angle_beta   90.00
_cell.angle_gamma   90.00
#
_symmetry.space_group_name_H-M   'P 1'
#
loop_
_entity.id
_entity.type
_entity.pdbx_description
1 polymer ?
#
loop_
_entity_poly.entity_id
_entity_poly.type
_entity_poly.pdbx_seq_one_letter_code
_entity_poly.pdbx_strand_id
1 'polypeptide(L)'
;MLRFSPDVPDRPRRAPGTTTEAAPGRGRSAAWRASAVLGACLTLLTTVLVTFGAGNASAHGAVSDPPSRHYGCYNRWPNGPSQQMATEDPMCYQAWQADPSAMYNWNGLFREGVAGNHQGAIPDGQLCSGGLTFNGRYAAMDKPGAWVAPSKPSRFTLNLNDTSSHGADYIRVYATKQGFDPKTQALKWSDLELVGQTGKIPTGSRTPVEVDAPGRTGHHVLFTVWQASHLDQSYYACSDVNFTGGGTTTTTTPTSTTTTTTTTTTTGGNPSAGCSATFRVTSQWSGGFQVEARVTAGATAISGWAVSWTFANGERINSSWSATLTTSGSTTTARNVAYNGAVGAGASTTFGFVASGTAGTPTLVCTAS
;
A
#
# COMPACT_ATOMS: atom_id res chain seq x y z
N MET A 1 -19.38 67.94 10.10
CA MET A 1 -20.07 69.18 9.69
C MET A 1 -19.74 69.41 8.22
N LEU A 2 -20.70 69.20 7.32
CA LEU A 2 -21.35 70.24 6.47
C LEU A 2 -20.38 70.80 5.40
N ARG A 3 -20.46 70.39 4.12
CA ARG A 3 -21.41 70.72 3.02
C ARG A 3 -20.70 71.63 2.00
N PHE A 4 -20.80 71.32 0.71
CA PHE A 4 -21.43 72.15 -0.35
C PHE A 4 -20.96 71.74 -1.78
N SER A 5 -21.93 71.26 -2.58
CA SER A 5 -22.03 71.42 -4.06
C SER A 5 -22.32 72.90 -4.40
N PRO A 6 -22.29 73.41 -5.66
CA PRO A 6 -22.71 72.76 -6.94
C PRO A 6 -21.95 73.20 -8.23
N ASP A 7 -22.24 72.60 -9.39
CA ASP A 7 -22.84 73.27 -10.57
C ASP A 7 -22.87 72.41 -11.85
N VAL A 8 -23.91 72.64 -12.65
CA VAL A 8 -24.30 72.07 -13.96
C VAL A 8 -24.54 73.29 -14.88
N PRO A 9 -24.13 73.34 -16.17
CA PRO A 9 -24.98 72.98 -17.33
C PRO A 9 -24.16 72.44 -18.55
N ASP A 10 -24.67 71.95 -19.68
CA ASP A 10 -25.77 72.44 -20.53
C ASP A 10 -26.15 71.40 -21.63
N ARG A 11 -27.38 71.48 -22.16
CA ARG A 11 -27.87 70.69 -23.33
C ARG A 11 -27.55 71.40 -24.66
N PRO A 12 -27.70 70.73 -25.82
CA PRO A 12 -28.73 71.25 -26.73
C PRO A 12 -29.56 70.23 -27.54
N ARG A 13 -30.82 70.64 -27.72
CA ARG A 13 -31.70 70.63 -28.92
C ARG A 13 -32.27 69.32 -29.49
N ARG A 14 -33.60 69.29 -29.46
CA ARG A 14 -34.54 68.44 -30.20
C ARG A 14 -35.02 69.21 -31.45
N ALA A 15 -35.27 68.50 -32.55
CA ALA A 15 -36.04 68.97 -33.69
C ALA A 15 -37.18 67.97 -34.02
N PRO A 16 -38.25 68.39 -34.74
CA PRO A 16 -39.60 67.81 -34.61
C PRO A 16 -40.19 67.21 -35.91
N GLY A 17 -41.38 66.61 -35.79
CA GLY A 17 -42.26 66.21 -36.90
C GLY A 17 -42.43 64.68 -37.00
N THR A 18 -43.59 64.08 -37.22
CA THR A 18 -44.86 64.57 -37.78
C THR A 18 -46.04 63.69 -37.34
N THR A 19 -47.19 64.35 -37.35
CA THR A 19 -48.60 63.99 -37.08
C THR A 19 -49.23 62.93 -37.97
N THR A 20 -50.24 62.22 -37.44
CA THR A 20 -51.63 61.95 -37.96
C THR A 20 -52.17 60.72 -37.21
N GLU A 21 -53.46 60.45 -36.97
CA GLU A 21 -54.73 61.17 -36.86
C GLU A 21 -55.75 60.12 -36.33
N ALA A 22 -56.93 60.58 -35.88
CA ALA A 22 -58.08 59.86 -35.29
C ALA A 22 -58.58 58.63 -36.11
N ALA A 23 -59.47 57.72 -35.67
CA ALA A 23 -60.63 57.79 -34.77
C ALA A 23 -61.11 56.35 -34.40
N PRO A 24 -62.13 56.15 -33.53
CA PRO A 24 -62.47 54.85 -32.94
C PRO A 24 -63.63 54.11 -33.62
N GLY A 25 -63.61 52.77 -33.60
CA GLY A 25 -64.71 51.91 -34.05
C GLY A 25 -64.91 50.70 -33.12
N ARG A 26 -66.08 50.62 -32.49
CA ARG A 26 -66.56 49.50 -31.66
C ARG A 26 -67.01 48.34 -32.54
N GLY A 27 -66.73 47.09 -32.15
CA GLY A 27 -67.33 45.92 -32.81
C GLY A 27 -66.85 44.53 -32.35
N ARG A 28 -67.36 44.10 -31.18
CA ARG A 28 -67.67 42.73 -30.69
C ARG A 28 -66.90 41.49 -31.22
N SER A 29 -66.45 40.68 -30.23
CA SER A 29 -66.26 39.21 -30.21
C SER A 29 -65.17 38.65 -31.14
N ALA A 30 -64.23 37.80 -30.73
CA ALA A 30 -64.26 36.74 -29.73
C ALA A 30 -62.82 36.34 -29.33
N ALA A 31 -62.67 35.84 -28.09
CA ALA A 31 -61.55 35.04 -27.59
C ALA A 31 -60.14 35.69 -27.69
N TRP A 32 -59.40 35.94 -26.62
CA TRP A 32 -58.82 34.93 -25.74
C TRP A 32 -58.40 35.57 -24.42
N ARG A 33 -58.51 34.78 -23.35
CA ARG A 33 -58.43 35.22 -21.95
C ARG A 33 -57.00 35.49 -21.49
N ALA A 34 -56.93 36.42 -20.54
CA ALA A 34 -55.78 36.82 -19.75
C ALA A 34 -55.00 35.62 -19.17
N SER A 35 -53.68 35.71 -19.28
CA SER A 35 -52.72 34.84 -18.63
C SER A 35 -52.71 35.10 -17.12
N ALA A 36 -53.05 34.07 -16.34
CA ALA A 36 -52.59 33.94 -14.97
C ALA A 36 -52.54 32.46 -14.58
N VAL A 37 -51.43 32.11 -13.92
CA VAL A 37 -51.20 30.96 -13.05
C VAL A 37 -50.58 29.69 -13.69
N LEU A 38 -49.51 29.23 -13.01
CA LEU A 38 -48.81 27.93 -13.04
C LEU A 38 -47.70 27.71 -14.09
N GLY A 39 -46.51 28.21 -13.74
CA GLY A 39 -45.22 27.72 -14.24
C GLY A 39 -44.21 27.57 -13.10
N ALA A 40 -44.64 27.03 -11.95
CA ALA A 40 -43.73 26.57 -10.92
C ALA A 40 -43.25 25.16 -11.29
N CYS A 41 -42.10 25.08 -11.95
CA CYS A 41 -41.14 23.97 -11.89
C CYS A 41 -39.99 24.29 -12.85
N LEU A 42 -38.75 24.13 -12.36
CA LEU A 42 -37.49 24.13 -13.13
C LEU A 42 -36.63 25.42 -13.13
N THR A 43 -36.44 26.08 -11.99
CA THR A 43 -35.22 26.89 -11.75
C THR A 43 -34.70 26.70 -10.32
N LEU A 44 -34.26 25.49 -10.00
CA LEU A 44 -33.61 25.21 -8.72
C LEU A 44 -32.72 23.96 -8.83
N LEU A 45 -31.67 24.00 -9.66
CA LEU A 45 -30.58 23.01 -9.59
C LEU A 45 -29.32 23.41 -10.39
N THR A 46 -28.61 24.47 -9.99
CA THR A 46 -27.21 24.68 -10.44
C THR A 46 -26.35 25.21 -9.30
N THR A 47 -26.38 24.52 -8.17
CA THR A 47 -25.33 24.65 -7.15
C THR A 47 -25.08 23.27 -6.58
N VAL A 48 -23.80 22.87 -6.62
CA VAL A 48 -23.21 21.70 -5.97
C VAL A 48 -23.58 20.39 -6.70
N LEU A 49 -22.66 19.70 -7.37
CA LEU A 49 -21.54 19.02 -6.74
C LEU A 49 -20.53 18.64 -7.85
N VAL A 50 -19.41 19.35 -7.97
CA VAL A 50 -18.22 18.72 -8.54
C VAL A 50 -17.70 17.84 -7.42
N THR A 51 -18.25 16.62 -7.30
CA THR A 51 -17.48 15.56 -6.68
C THR A 51 -16.26 15.39 -7.56
N PHE A 52 -15.13 15.91 -7.12
CA PHE A 52 -13.89 15.22 -7.37
C PHE A 52 -14.12 13.81 -6.82
N GLY A 53 -14.46 12.87 -7.70
CA GLY A 53 -14.21 11.48 -7.43
C GLY A 53 -12.72 11.44 -7.14
N ALA A 54 -12.36 11.28 -5.87
CA ALA A 54 -11.08 10.68 -5.55
C ALA A 54 -11.15 9.31 -6.23
N GLY A 55 -10.64 9.24 -7.46
CA GLY A 55 -10.41 7.98 -8.11
C GLY A 55 -9.64 7.15 -7.09
N ASN A 56 -10.09 5.91 -6.87
CA ASN A 56 -9.21 4.92 -6.28
C ASN A 56 -8.04 4.84 -7.25
N ALA A 57 -7.01 5.64 -6.99
CA ALA A 57 -5.82 5.63 -7.79
C ALA A 57 -5.23 4.24 -7.53
N SER A 58 -5.31 3.39 -8.56
CA SER A 58 -4.98 1.98 -8.43
C SER A 58 -3.53 1.89 -8.00
N ALA A 59 -3.34 1.31 -6.84
CA ALA A 59 -2.07 1.29 -6.18
C ALA A 59 -1.75 -0.14 -5.86
N HIS A 60 -0.49 -0.51 -6.00
CA HIS A 60 -0.19 -1.89 -6.35
C HIS A 60 0.90 -2.51 -5.53
N GLY A 61 1.38 -1.83 -4.48
CA GLY A 61 2.37 -2.48 -3.66
C GLY A 61 2.81 -1.75 -2.41
N ALA A 62 3.52 -2.52 -1.59
CA ALA A 62 4.18 -2.06 -0.39
C ALA A 62 5.37 -2.97 -0.09
N VAL A 63 6.32 -2.48 0.70
CA VAL A 63 7.39 -3.32 1.24
C VAL A 63 6.77 -4.37 2.15
N SER A 64 7.00 -5.64 1.82
CA SER A 64 6.41 -6.79 2.50
C SER A 64 7.34 -7.43 3.53
N ASP A 65 8.65 -7.36 3.32
CA ASP A 65 9.66 -7.81 4.29
C ASP A 65 10.92 -6.94 4.24
N PRO A 66 11.36 -6.30 5.35
CA PRO A 66 10.58 -6.09 6.56
C PRO A 66 9.33 -5.25 6.27
N PRO A 67 8.15 -5.62 6.82
CA PRO A 67 6.89 -5.03 6.42
C PRO A 67 6.88 -3.53 6.72
N SER A 68 6.40 -2.74 5.76
CA SER A 68 6.14 -1.32 5.99
C SER A 68 5.06 -1.11 7.05
N ARG A 69 5.03 0.05 7.71
CA ARG A 69 4.11 0.35 8.82
C ARG A 69 2.66 0.02 8.48
N HIS A 70 2.13 0.57 7.39
CA HIS A 70 0.76 0.36 6.95
C HIS A 70 0.48 -1.08 6.53
N TYR A 71 1.39 -1.72 5.78
CA TYR A 71 1.25 -3.13 5.37
C TYR A 71 1.30 -4.08 6.56
N GLY A 72 2.22 -3.86 7.49
CA GLY A 72 2.35 -4.61 8.73
C GLY A 72 1.13 -4.49 9.62
N CYS A 73 0.58 -3.28 9.77
CA CYS A 73 -0.66 -3.06 10.52
C CYS A 73 -1.86 -3.77 9.86
N TYR A 74 -1.99 -3.68 8.54
CA TYR A 74 -3.04 -4.38 7.81
C TYR A 74 -2.94 -5.91 8.01
N ASN A 75 -1.74 -6.47 7.89
CA ASN A 75 -1.53 -7.91 7.99
C ASN A 75 -1.73 -8.46 9.41
N ARG A 76 -1.26 -7.75 10.44
CA ARG A 76 -1.44 -8.18 11.85
C ARG A 76 -2.85 -7.97 12.34
N TRP A 77 -3.55 -6.96 11.82
CA TRP A 77 -4.85 -6.52 12.31
C TRP A 77 -5.88 -6.30 11.19
N PRO A 78 -6.17 -7.33 10.37
CA PRO A 78 -7.00 -7.19 9.17
C PRO A 78 -8.46 -6.81 9.47
N ASN A 79 -8.93 -7.07 10.69
CA ASN A 79 -10.29 -6.78 11.14
C ASN A 79 -10.44 -5.38 11.78
N GLY A 80 -9.40 -4.55 11.73
CA GLY A 80 -9.44 -3.19 12.28
C GLY A 80 -9.13 -3.10 13.78
N PRO A 81 -9.38 -1.92 14.41
CA PRO A 81 -8.97 -1.63 15.78
C PRO A 81 -9.67 -2.52 16.81
N SER A 82 -8.94 -2.98 17.81
CA SER A 82 -9.46 -3.77 18.94
C SER A 82 -8.81 -3.33 20.26
N GLN A 83 -9.42 -3.69 21.39
CA GLN A 83 -8.83 -3.40 22.70
C GLN A 83 -7.49 -4.15 22.90
N GLN A 84 -7.37 -5.35 22.36
CA GLN A 84 -6.11 -6.10 22.34
C GLN A 84 -5.01 -5.35 21.58
N MET A 85 -5.34 -4.76 20.43
CA MET A 85 -4.40 -3.96 19.66
C MET A 85 -3.93 -2.73 20.45
N ALA A 86 -4.82 -2.08 21.20
CA ALA A 86 -4.44 -0.93 22.02
C ALA A 86 -3.33 -1.25 23.03
N THR A 87 -3.31 -2.49 23.54
CA THR A 87 -2.29 -2.96 24.48
C THR A 87 -1.05 -3.57 23.81
N GLU A 88 -1.23 -4.31 22.72
CA GLU A 88 -0.15 -5.09 22.09
C GLU A 88 0.57 -4.34 20.97
N ASP A 89 -0.12 -3.46 20.25
CA ASP A 89 0.38 -2.74 19.08
C ASP A 89 -0.20 -1.31 19.05
N PRO A 90 0.16 -0.46 20.03
CA PRO A 90 -0.43 0.87 20.18
C PRO A 90 -0.19 1.77 18.96
N MET A 91 0.87 1.53 18.18
CA MET A 91 1.16 2.29 16.97
C MET A 91 0.25 1.91 15.80
N CYS A 92 -0.08 0.62 15.63
CA CYS A 92 -1.15 0.25 14.70
C CYS A 92 -2.52 0.69 15.23
N TYR A 93 -2.76 0.61 16.54
CA TYR A 93 -4.03 1.06 17.13
C TYR A 93 -4.30 2.53 16.81
N GLN A 94 -3.36 3.42 17.08
CA GLN A 94 -3.55 4.84 16.77
C GLN A 94 -3.71 5.09 15.26
N ALA A 95 -3.07 4.29 14.40
CA ALA A 95 -3.21 4.42 12.95
C ALA A 95 -4.60 4.01 12.48
N TRP A 96 -5.12 2.88 12.97
CA TRP A 96 -6.49 2.42 12.73
C TRP A 96 -7.53 3.39 13.26
N GLN A 97 -7.30 4.03 14.41
CA GLN A 97 -8.20 5.05 14.94
C GLN A 97 -8.18 6.35 14.11
N ALA A 98 -7.03 6.70 13.52
CA ALA A 98 -6.89 7.93 12.75
C ALA A 98 -7.54 7.82 11.36
N ASP A 99 -7.22 6.78 10.59
CA ASP A 99 -7.84 6.52 9.29
C ASP A 99 -7.68 5.04 8.89
N PRO A 100 -8.72 4.20 9.03
CA PRO A 100 -8.71 2.81 8.57
C PRO A 100 -8.34 2.65 7.10
N SER A 101 -8.61 3.66 6.27
CA SER A 101 -8.30 3.64 4.84
C SER A 101 -6.80 3.55 4.58
N ALA A 102 -5.95 3.98 5.51
CA ALA A 102 -4.49 3.84 5.41
C ALA A 102 -4.04 2.38 5.39
N MET A 103 -4.77 1.49 6.08
CA MET A 103 -4.46 0.07 6.13
C MET A 103 -5.23 -0.70 5.06
N TYR A 104 -6.50 -0.38 4.79
CA TYR A 104 -7.23 -1.03 3.71
C TYR A 104 -6.64 -0.73 2.33
N ASN A 105 -6.10 0.48 2.14
CA ASN A 105 -5.36 0.86 0.94
C ASN A 105 -3.85 0.77 1.20
N TRP A 106 -3.38 -0.29 1.86
CA TRP A 106 -1.95 -0.49 2.16
C TRP A 106 -1.07 -0.43 0.91
N ASN A 107 -1.59 -0.80 -0.26
CA ASN A 107 -0.88 -0.74 -1.52
C ASN A 107 -0.81 0.68 -2.12
N GLY A 108 -1.40 1.67 -1.42
CA GLY A 108 -1.77 3.02 -1.85
C GLY A 108 -0.84 4.15 -1.50
N LEU A 109 0.33 3.90 -0.93
CA LEU A 109 1.19 4.97 -0.42
C LEU A 109 2.16 5.47 -1.48
N PHE A 110 1.66 6.31 -2.39
CA PHE A 110 2.45 6.88 -3.48
C PHE A 110 2.19 8.37 -3.72
N ARG A 111 3.04 8.97 -4.56
CA ARG A 111 2.83 10.28 -5.19
C ARG A 111 3.06 10.15 -6.69
N GLU A 112 2.40 11.01 -7.46
CA GLU A 112 2.65 11.17 -8.89
C GLU A 112 3.33 12.51 -9.17
N GLY A 113 4.08 12.60 -10.27
CA GLY A 113 4.66 13.87 -10.74
C GLY A 113 5.80 14.40 -9.87
N VAL A 114 6.50 13.53 -9.13
CA VAL A 114 7.61 13.94 -8.25
C VAL A 114 8.88 14.24 -9.07
N ALA A 115 8.99 13.71 -10.30
CA ALA A 115 10.11 13.93 -11.20
C ALA A 115 11.49 13.68 -10.56
N GLY A 116 11.57 12.67 -9.66
CA GLY A 116 12.77 12.31 -8.91
C GLY A 116 13.15 13.27 -7.77
N ASN A 117 12.48 14.41 -7.59
CA ASN A 117 12.74 15.36 -6.50
C ASN A 117 12.02 14.95 -5.20
N HIS A 118 12.37 13.77 -4.67
CA HIS A 118 11.70 13.20 -3.50
C HIS A 118 11.80 14.10 -2.26
N GLN A 119 12.97 14.67 -1.99
CA GLN A 119 13.19 15.55 -0.83
C GLN A 119 12.43 16.87 -0.94
N GLY A 120 12.28 17.42 -2.16
CA GLY A 120 11.43 18.59 -2.37
C GLY A 120 9.93 18.30 -2.23
N ALA A 121 9.51 17.07 -2.56
CA ALA A 121 8.10 16.67 -2.47
C ALA A 121 7.67 16.20 -1.06
N ILE A 122 8.62 15.84 -0.21
CA ILE A 122 8.37 15.21 1.10
C ILE A 122 9.14 15.97 2.18
N PRO A 123 8.48 16.84 2.95
CA PRO A 123 9.10 17.53 4.08
C PRO A 123 9.58 16.58 5.17
N ASP A 124 10.55 17.03 5.96
CA ASP A 124 10.95 16.37 7.20
C ASP A 124 9.76 16.12 8.12
N GLY A 125 9.73 14.97 8.78
CA GLY A 125 8.61 14.52 9.61
C GLY A 125 7.40 14.01 8.83
N GLN A 126 7.43 14.00 7.50
CA GLN A 126 6.34 13.48 6.65
C GLN A 126 6.78 12.36 5.72
N LEU A 127 7.94 11.75 5.98
CA LEU A 127 8.51 10.72 5.12
C LEU A 127 7.63 9.48 5.06
N CYS A 128 7.11 9.04 6.20
CA CYS A 128 6.36 7.78 6.30
C CYS A 128 4.92 7.89 5.78
N SER A 129 4.38 9.10 5.61
CA SER A 129 3.13 9.38 4.91
C SER A 129 3.31 9.76 3.44
N GLY A 130 4.55 9.82 2.94
CA GLY A 130 4.84 10.28 1.59
C GLY A 130 4.46 11.74 1.37
N GLY A 131 4.75 12.63 2.33
CA GLY A 131 4.43 14.05 2.26
C GLY A 131 2.93 14.32 2.38
N LEU A 132 2.26 13.63 3.31
CA LEU A 132 0.80 13.71 3.52
C LEU A 132 0.00 13.45 2.23
N THR A 133 0.46 12.49 1.41
CA THR A 133 -0.25 12.14 0.16
C THR A 133 -1.70 11.72 0.43
N PHE A 134 -2.56 11.87 -0.58
CA PHE A 134 -4.01 11.61 -0.49
C PHE A 134 -4.69 12.35 0.68
N ASN A 135 -4.46 13.66 0.79
CA ASN A 135 -5.01 14.51 1.85
C ASN A 135 -4.72 13.99 3.27
N GLY A 136 -3.52 13.44 3.47
CA GLY A 136 -3.07 12.97 4.77
C GLY A 136 -3.60 11.60 5.19
N ARG A 137 -4.13 10.77 4.27
CA ARG A 137 -4.58 9.40 4.57
C ARG A 137 -3.58 8.62 5.43
N TYR A 138 -2.28 8.73 5.11
CA TYR A 138 -1.22 8.00 5.80
C TYR A 138 -0.51 8.80 6.91
N ALA A 139 -1.05 9.96 7.34
CA ALA A 139 -0.40 10.84 8.31
C ALA A 139 -0.05 10.14 9.64
N ALA A 140 -0.85 9.15 10.05
CA ALA A 140 -0.57 8.38 11.26
C ALA A 140 0.72 7.56 11.20
N MET A 141 1.25 7.30 10.00
CA MET A 141 2.53 6.62 9.78
C MET A 141 3.72 7.49 10.17
N ASP A 142 3.57 8.80 10.29
CA ASP A 142 4.66 9.72 10.64
C ASP A 142 4.95 9.80 12.15
N LYS A 143 4.05 9.29 12.99
CA LYS A 143 4.18 9.42 14.45
C LYS A 143 5.38 8.61 14.96
N PRO A 144 6.30 9.22 15.74
CA PRO A 144 7.29 8.48 16.52
C PRO A 144 6.60 7.56 17.52
N GLY A 145 7.22 6.42 17.81
CA GLY A 145 6.71 5.50 18.81
C GLY A 145 7.24 4.08 18.66
N ALA A 146 6.76 3.20 19.53
CA ALA A 146 7.16 1.80 19.58
C ALA A 146 6.47 0.98 18.48
N TRP A 147 6.72 1.30 17.22
CA TRP A 147 6.30 0.49 16.08
C TRP A 147 6.92 -0.90 16.15
N VAL A 148 6.17 -1.93 15.73
CA VAL A 148 6.67 -3.31 15.69
C VAL A 148 7.86 -3.41 14.75
N ALA A 149 9.01 -3.83 15.28
CA ALA A 149 10.30 -3.86 14.59
C ALA A 149 10.88 -5.28 14.58
N PRO A 150 10.69 -6.07 13.50
CA PRO A 150 11.29 -7.39 13.38
C PRO A 150 12.83 -7.32 13.40
N SER A 151 13.46 -8.33 14.00
CA SER A 151 14.92 -8.43 14.02
C SER A 151 15.49 -8.66 12.62
N LYS A 152 16.52 -7.90 12.25
CA LYS A 152 17.27 -8.09 11.00
C LYS A 152 18.79 -8.06 11.24
N PRO A 153 19.58 -8.89 10.54
CA PRO A 153 21.04 -8.71 10.48
C PRO A 153 21.40 -7.42 9.73
N SER A 154 22.67 -7.02 9.76
CA SER A 154 23.14 -5.82 9.04
C SER A 154 23.05 -5.95 7.52
N ARG A 155 23.06 -7.19 7.00
CA ARG A 155 22.81 -7.50 5.58
C ARG A 155 21.63 -8.43 5.41
N PHE A 156 20.65 -8.02 4.61
CA PHE A 156 19.46 -8.81 4.33
C PHE A 156 18.83 -8.36 3.01
N THR A 157 17.94 -9.18 2.46
CA THR A 157 17.14 -8.82 1.30
C THR A 157 15.83 -8.21 1.76
N LEU A 158 15.50 -7.04 1.23
CA LEU A 158 14.18 -6.40 1.35
C LEU A 158 13.30 -6.87 0.19
N ASN A 159 12.04 -7.23 0.48
CA ASN A 159 11.06 -7.63 -0.52
C ASN A 159 9.92 -6.61 -0.60
N LEU A 160 9.49 -6.35 -1.84
CA LEU A 160 8.32 -5.54 -2.14
C LEU A 160 7.27 -6.40 -2.83
N ASN A 161 6.01 -6.26 -2.41
CA ASN A 161 4.88 -6.89 -3.08
C ASN A 161 4.35 -5.91 -4.13
N ASP A 162 4.46 -6.25 -5.41
CA ASP A 162 3.90 -5.51 -6.53
C ASP A 162 2.81 -6.35 -7.22
N THR A 163 1.56 -6.16 -6.80
CA THR A 163 0.38 -6.82 -7.38
C THR A 163 0.12 -6.34 -8.81
N SER A 164 0.65 -5.16 -9.15
CA SER A 164 0.62 -4.46 -10.46
C SER A 164 1.52 -5.04 -11.53
N SER A 165 2.60 -5.68 -11.10
CA SER A 165 3.71 -6.03 -11.99
C SER A 165 4.27 -4.81 -12.74
N HIS A 166 4.27 -3.63 -12.13
CA HIS A 166 4.77 -2.38 -12.69
C HIS A 166 6.28 -2.35 -12.91
N GLY A 167 7.02 -3.24 -12.26
CA GLY A 167 8.49 -3.19 -12.26
C GLY A 167 8.98 -1.93 -11.55
N ALA A 168 10.24 -1.56 -11.78
CA ALA A 168 10.81 -0.36 -11.16
C ALA A 168 11.85 0.30 -12.08
N ASP A 169 11.86 1.63 -12.15
CA ASP A 169 13.00 2.35 -12.72
C ASP A 169 14.18 2.30 -11.76
N TYR A 170 13.88 2.38 -10.46
CA TYR A 170 14.79 2.10 -9.35
C TYR A 170 13.99 1.85 -8.07
N ILE A 171 14.62 1.14 -7.15
CA ILE A 171 14.23 1.10 -5.74
C ILE A 171 15.43 1.56 -4.93
N ARG A 172 15.22 2.53 -4.04
CA ARG A 172 16.24 3.05 -3.11
C ARG A 172 15.79 2.76 -1.68
N VAL A 173 16.68 2.17 -0.90
CA VAL A 173 16.44 1.87 0.51
C VAL A 173 17.43 2.68 1.33
N TYR A 174 16.89 3.50 2.22
CA TYR A 174 17.64 4.27 3.18
C TYR A 174 17.45 3.68 4.58
N ALA A 175 18.47 3.78 5.42
CA ALA A 175 18.37 3.43 6.83
C ALA A 175 18.78 4.61 7.70
N THR A 176 18.03 4.81 8.78
CA THR A 176 18.40 5.75 9.86
C THR A 176 19.82 5.49 10.36
N LYS A 177 20.56 6.55 10.64
CA LYS A 177 21.91 6.53 11.23
C LYS A 177 21.87 5.99 12.65
N GLN A 178 22.97 5.39 13.11
CA GLN A 178 23.11 4.99 14.51
C GLN A 178 22.92 6.21 15.43
N GLY A 179 22.14 6.04 16.50
CA GLY A 179 21.82 7.11 17.45
C GLY A 179 20.48 7.82 17.21
N PHE A 180 19.82 7.58 16.07
CA PHE A 180 18.42 7.96 15.89
C PHE A 180 17.51 7.07 16.76
N ASP A 181 16.56 7.67 17.47
CA ASP A 181 15.54 6.96 18.27
C ASP A 181 14.15 7.07 17.60
N PRO A 182 13.69 6.01 16.90
CA PRO A 182 12.37 5.99 16.25
C PRO A 182 11.18 6.14 17.21
N LYS A 183 11.40 5.93 18.51
CA LYS A 183 10.33 6.00 19.52
C LYS A 183 10.00 7.44 19.91
N THR A 184 10.94 8.35 19.74
CA THR A 184 10.82 9.74 20.23
C THR A 184 11.08 10.78 19.16
N GLN A 185 11.77 10.43 18.07
CA GLN A 185 12.16 11.38 17.03
C GLN A 185 11.34 11.20 15.75
N ALA A 186 10.86 12.31 15.20
CA ALA A 186 10.27 12.34 13.86
C ALA A 186 11.38 12.18 12.81
N LEU A 187 11.15 11.30 11.83
CA LEU A 187 12.12 10.98 10.79
C LEU A 187 12.39 12.18 9.88
N LYS A 188 13.66 12.46 9.59
CA LYS A 188 14.11 13.52 8.67
C LYS A 188 15.02 12.96 7.59
N TRP A 189 15.17 13.67 6.48
CA TRP A 189 16.13 13.30 5.44
C TRP A 189 17.57 13.28 5.96
N SER A 190 17.91 14.17 6.91
CA SER A 190 19.24 14.23 7.52
C SER A 190 19.61 12.98 8.33
N ASP A 191 18.60 12.21 8.76
CA ASP A 191 18.79 11.02 9.59
C ASP A 191 19.10 9.79 8.74
N LEU A 192 18.93 9.87 7.42
CA LEU A 192 18.97 8.75 6.51
C LEU A 192 20.32 8.62 5.79
N GLU A 193 20.74 7.38 5.54
CA GLU A 193 21.82 7.01 4.62
C GLU A 193 21.32 5.96 3.64
N LEU A 194 21.74 6.04 2.38
CA LEU A 194 21.40 5.04 1.36
C LEU A 194 22.16 3.74 1.68
N VAL A 195 21.44 2.63 1.81
CA VAL A 195 21.96 1.30 2.19
C VAL A 195 21.61 0.20 1.20
N GLY A 196 20.82 0.52 0.18
CA GLY A 196 20.48 -0.40 -0.91
C GLY A 196 19.91 0.37 -2.10
N GLN A 197 20.26 -0.05 -3.30
CA GLN A 197 19.68 0.52 -4.52
C GLN A 197 19.67 -0.52 -5.64
N THR A 198 18.59 -0.54 -6.42
CA THR A 198 18.50 -1.31 -7.67
C THR A 198 18.67 -0.42 -8.89
N GLY A 199 19.06 -1.03 -10.01
CA GLY A 199 18.80 -0.46 -11.33
C GLY A 199 17.34 -0.68 -11.76
N LYS A 200 17.11 -0.56 -13.07
CA LYS A 200 15.80 -0.84 -13.67
C LYS A 200 15.44 -2.33 -13.55
N ILE A 201 14.23 -2.60 -13.09
CA ILE A 201 13.62 -3.92 -12.94
C ILE A 201 12.45 -4.02 -13.94
N PRO A 202 12.44 -5.02 -14.84
CA PRO A 202 11.34 -5.21 -15.78
C PRO A 202 9.99 -5.44 -15.09
N THR A 203 8.90 -5.09 -15.78
CA THR A 203 7.53 -5.43 -15.37
C THR A 203 7.39 -6.95 -15.20
N GLY A 204 6.55 -7.38 -14.25
CA GLY A 204 6.32 -8.79 -13.94
C GLY A 204 7.47 -9.52 -13.24
N SER A 205 8.56 -8.81 -12.91
CA SER A 205 9.67 -9.37 -12.14
C SER A 205 9.50 -9.13 -10.64
N ARG A 206 10.08 -10.01 -9.82
CA ARG A 206 10.22 -9.77 -8.38
C ARG A 206 11.15 -8.57 -8.15
N THR A 207 10.93 -7.87 -7.06
CA THR A 207 11.64 -6.63 -6.69
C THR A 207 12.45 -6.76 -5.39
N PRO A 208 13.30 -7.80 -5.22
CA PRO A 208 14.17 -7.88 -4.06
C PRO A 208 15.25 -6.79 -4.13
N VAL A 209 15.60 -6.22 -2.99
CA VAL A 209 16.67 -5.24 -2.85
C VAL A 209 17.64 -5.73 -1.79
N GLU A 210 18.92 -5.86 -2.16
CA GLU A 210 19.97 -6.13 -1.18
C GLU A 210 20.22 -4.87 -0.34
N VAL A 211 20.17 -5.05 0.98
CA VAL A 211 20.43 -4.01 1.97
C VAL A 211 21.73 -4.33 2.69
N ASP A 212 22.66 -3.39 2.72
CA ASP A 212 23.87 -3.42 3.55
C ASP A 212 23.92 -2.18 4.45
N ALA A 213 23.59 -2.38 5.72
CA ALA A 213 23.43 -1.34 6.72
C ALA A 213 24.42 -1.55 7.89
N PRO A 214 25.73 -1.44 7.65
CA PRO A 214 26.74 -1.68 8.68
C PRO A 214 26.70 -0.62 9.78
N GLY A 215 27.24 -0.97 10.95
CA GLY A 215 27.37 -0.08 12.10
C GLY A 215 26.06 0.20 12.85
N ARG A 216 24.97 -0.47 12.49
CA ARG A 216 23.64 -0.27 13.08
C ARG A 216 23.27 -1.35 14.09
N THR A 217 22.69 -0.93 15.21
CA THR A 217 22.19 -1.80 16.28
C THR A 217 20.94 -1.19 16.91
N GLY A 218 20.01 -2.03 17.35
CA GLY A 218 18.76 -1.60 17.96
C GLY A 218 17.70 -1.20 16.94
N HIS A 219 16.69 -0.46 17.41
CA HIS A 219 15.54 -0.05 16.61
C HIS A 219 15.94 1.03 15.60
N HIS A 220 15.72 0.75 14.32
CA HIS A 220 15.93 1.64 13.19
C HIS A 220 14.69 1.69 12.30
N VAL A 221 14.58 2.76 11.51
CA VAL A 221 13.65 2.85 10.38
C VAL A 221 14.41 2.68 9.09
N LEU A 222 13.87 1.84 8.21
CA LEU A 222 14.17 1.81 6.78
C LEU A 222 13.15 2.67 6.04
N PHE A 223 13.62 3.53 5.15
CA PHE A 223 12.77 4.32 4.26
C PHE A 223 13.03 3.88 2.82
N THR A 224 12.02 3.33 2.17
CA THR A 224 12.11 2.82 0.80
C THR A 224 11.36 3.72 -0.15
N VAL A 225 12.04 4.10 -1.24
CA VAL A 225 11.47 4.79 -2.40
C VAL A 225 11.44 3.81 -3.57
N TRP A 226 10.25 3.46 -4.05
CA TRP A 226 10.08 2.66 -5.26
C TRP A 226 9.53 3.55 -6.37
N GLN A 227 10.33 3.80 -7.41
CA GLN A 227 9.89 4.46 -8.63
C GLN A 227 9.36 3.38 -9.58
N ALA A 228 8.04 3.32 -9.78
CA ALA A 228 7.42 2.38 -10.70
C ALA A 228 7.70 2.77 -12.17
N SER A 229 7.76 1.80 -13.09
CA SER A 229 8.13 2.08 -14.49
C SER A 229 6.97 2.47 -15.41
N HIS A 230 5.71 2.33 -14.98
CA HIS A 230 4.54 2.55 -15.84
C HIS A 230 4.20 4.05 -16.01
N LEU A 231 4.50 4.88 -15.02
CA LEU A 231 4.24 6.32 -14.97
C LEU A 231 5.25 6.98 -14.01
N ASP A 232 5.30 8.32 -13.94
CA ASP A 232 5.97 9.02 -12.83
C ASP A 232 5.16 8.85 -11.54
N GLN A 233 5.25 7.66 -10.96
CA GLN A 233 4.59 7.25 -9.73
C GLN A 233 5.63 6.65 -8.78
N SER A 234 5.78 7.29 -7.62
CA SER A 234 6.78 6.97 -6.61
C SER A 234 6.10 6.55 -5.30
N TYR A 235 6.44 5.38 -4.81
CA TYR A 235 5.93 4.80 -3.57
C TYR A 235 6.90 5.04 -2.42
N TYR A 236 6.35 5.27 -1.23
CA TYR A 236 7.12 5.60 -0.04
C TYR A 236 6.73 4.69 1.11
N ALA A 237 7.70 3.99 1.68
CA ALA A 237 7.43 3.00 2.72
C ALA A 237 8.45 3.10 3.85
N CYS A 238 7.98 3.37 5.06
CA CYS A 238 8.76 3.18 6.28
C CYS A 238 8.55 1.76 6.82
N SER A 239 9.63 1.04 7.06
CA SER A 239 9.64 -0.25 7.76
C SER A 239 10.49 -0.15 9.02
N ASP A 240 9.94 -0.48 10.16
CA ASP A 240 10.69 -0.54 11.43
C ASP A 240 11.42 -1.88 11.53
N VAL A 241 12.69 -1.84 11.92
CA VAL A 241 13.55 -3.02 12.10
C VAL A 241 14.36 -2.91 13.38
N ASN A 242 14.71 -4.04 13.96
CA ASN A 242 15.64 -4.09 15.07
C ASN A 242 16.95 -4.74 14.60
N PHE A 243 18.00 -3.96 14.38
CA PHE A 243 19.30 -4.48 13.98
C PHE A 243 19.97 -5.17 15.16
N THR A 244 20.25 -6.46 15.05
CA THR A 244 20.81 -7.26 16.15
C THR A 244 22.34 -7.24 16.19
N GLY A 245 23.00 -6.15 15.75
CA GLY A 245 24.40 -6.16 15.33
C GLY A 245 25.43 -6.74 16.33
N GLY A 246 26.57 -7.20 15.79
CA GLY A 246 27.73 -7.61 16.60
C GLY A 246 28.72 -8.54 15.90
N GLY A 247 29.50 -8.01 14.95
CA GLY A 247 30.67 -8.69 14.40
C GLY A 247 31.41 -7.80 13.42
N THR A 248 32.47 -7.14 13.90
CA THR A 248 33.59 -6.72 13.05
C THR A 248 34.17 -7.95 12.38
N THR A 249 33.64 -8.34 11.23
CA THR A 249 34.37 -9.23 10.34
C THR A 249 35.30 -8.35 9.53
N THR A 250 36.58 -8.37 9.91
CA THR A 250 37.69 -7.95 9.07
C THR A 250 37.42 -8.32 7.62
N THR A 251 37.66 -7.36 6.72
CA THR A 251 37.66 -7.54 5.27
C THR A 251 38.34 -8.85 4.88
N THR A 252 37.55 -9.87 4.58
CA THR A 252 37.85 -10.82 3.52
C THR A 252 36.75 -10.61 2.52
N THR A 253 37.06 -9.98 1.38
CA THR A 253 36.19 -9.96 0.20
C THR A 253 35.67 -11.38 -0.03
N PRO A 254 34.39 -11.70 0.26
CA PRO A 254 33.81 -12.88 -0.31
C PRO A 254 33.43 -12.45 -1.71
N THR A 255 34.05 -13.05 -2.72
CA THR A 255 33.35 -13.17 -4.00
C THR A 255 32.13 -14.03 -3.69
N SER A 256 31.02 -13.40 -3.29
CA SER A 256 29.74 -14.07 -3.15
C SER A 256 29.23 -14.28 -4.56
N THR A 257 29.61 -15.43 -5.13
CA THR A 257 28.86 -15.99 -6.25
C THR A 257 27.50 -16.37 -5.66
N THR A 258 26.52 -15.47 -5.76
CA THR A 258 25.12 -15.80 -5.50
C THR A 258 24.71 -16.86 -6.51
N THR A 259 24.95 -18.13 -6.21
CA THR A 259 24.30 -19.20 -6.92
C THR A 259 22.85 -19.18 -6.46
N THR A 260 21.98 -18.55 -7.25
CA THR A 260 20.53 -18.77 -7.18
C THR A 260 20.28 -20.24 -7.51
N THR A 261 20.47 -21.14 -6.54
CA THR A 261 20.03 -22.52 -6.69
C THR A 261 18.51 -22.50 -6.51
N THR A 262 17.81 -22.28 -7.62
CA THR A 262 16.38 -22.60 -7.71
C THR A 262 16.28 -24.12 -7.69
N THR A 263 16.24 -24.72 -6.49
CA THR A 263 15.88 -26.13 -6.38
C THR A 263 14.36 -26.22 -6.52
N THR A 264 13.90 -26.46 -7.74
CA THR A 264 12.49 -26.79 -8.00
C THR A 264 12.27 -28.25 -7.62
N THR A 265 11.85 -28.52 -6.40
CA THR A 265 11.42 -29.87 -6.00
C THR A 265 9.90 -29.91 -5.98
N THR A 266 9.30 -30.39 -7.06
CA THR A 266 7.87 -30.68 -7.14
C THR A 266 7.56 -31.98 -6.38
N THR A 267 7.12 -31.88 -5.13
CA THR A 267 6.40 -32.97 -4.47
C THR A 267 4.90 -32.77 -4.70
N GLY A 268 4.33 -33.56 -5.61
CA GLY A 268 2.90 -33.54 -5.91
C GLY A 268 2.09 -34.21 -4.81
N GLY A 269 1.15 -33.47 -4.22
CA GLY A 269 0.10 -34.04 -3.37
C GLY A 269 -0.91 -34.87 -4.17
N ASN A 270 -1.45 -35.91 -3.55
CA ASN A 270 -2.42 -36.84 -4.15
C ASN A 270 -3.70 -36.08 -4.60
N PRO A 271 -4.15 -36.17 -5.88
CA PRO A 271 -5.33 -35.44 -6.37
C PRO A 271 -6.67 -35.89 -5.76
N SER A 272 -6.69 -36.96 -4.95
CA SER A 272 -7.90 -37.60 -4.46
C SER A 272 -8.70 -36.77 -3.43
N ALA A 273 -8.18 -35.61 -3.00
CA ALA A 273 -8.80 -34.74 -1.99
C ALA A 273 -9.23 -33.37 -2.54
N GLY A 274 -9.40 -33.25 -3.87
CA GLY A 274 -9.97 -32.07 -4.54
C GLY A 274 -9.00 -30.91 -4.78
N CYS A 275 -7.80 -30.94 -4.23
CA CYS A 275 -6.73 -29.98 -4.51
C CYS A 275 -5.34 -30.64 -4.45
N SER A 276 -4.34 -29.95 -4.98
CA SER A 276 -2.92 -30.28 -4.85
C SER A 276 -2.14 -29.07 -4.34
N ALA A 277 -1.00 -29.31 -3.71
CA ALA A 277 -0.11 -28.25 -3.24
C ALA A 277 1.33 -28.53 -3.69
N THR A 278 2.09 -27.47 -3.92
CA THR A 278 3.54 -27.53 -4.20
C THR A 278 4.27 -26.47 -3.37
N PHE A 279 5.48 -26.79 -2.91
CA PHE A 279 6.35 -25.87 -2.20
C PHE A 279 7.51 -25.44 -3.09
N ARG A 280 7.83 -24.16 -3.06
CA ARG A 280 9.01 -23.59 -3.68
C ARG A 280 9.78 -22.82 -2.63
N VAL A 281 11.00 -23.27 -2.32
CA VAL A 281 11.94 -22.47 -1.54
C VAL A 281 12.35 -21.30 -2.43
N THR A 282 11.97 -20.10 -2.01
CA THR A 282 12.20 -18.87 -2.77
C THR A 282 13.49 -18.16 -2.35
N SER A 283 13.93 -18.40 -1.11
CA SER A 283 15.19 -17.92 -0.57
C SER A 283 15.62 -18.84 0.58
N GLN A 284 16.92 -19.00 0.78
CA GLN A 284 17.52 -19.73 1.89
C GLN A 284 18.78 -19.01 2.35
N TRP A 285 18.95 -18.91 3.66
CA TRP A 285 20.10 -18.29 4.31
C TRP A 285 20.56 -19.15 5.50
N SER A 286 21.67 -18.74 6.12
CA SER A 286 22.18 -19.44 7.31
C SER A 286 21.13 -19.44 8.41
N GLY A 287 20.58 -20.62 8.72
CA GLY A 287 19.60 -20.81 9.78
C GLY A 287 18.15 -20.45 9.43
N GLY A 288 17.82 -20.18 8.16
CA GLY A 288 16.41 -19.98 7.76
C GLY A 288 16.15 -20.03 6.27
N PHE A 289 14.88 -20.07 5.91
CA PHE A 289 14.40 -20.17 4.54
C PHE A 289 13.00 -19.60 4.38
N GLN A 290 12.66 -19.21 3.15
CA GLN A 290 11.36 -18.70 2.76
C GLN A 290 10.70 -19.61 1.73
N VAL A 291 9.43 -19.95 1.93
CA VAL A 291 8.65 -20.80 1.04
C VAL A 291 7.47 -20.04 0.46
N GLU A 292 7.27 -20.20 -0.85
CA GLU A 292 6.02 -19.92 -1.54
C GLU A 292 5.35 -21.27 -1.83
N ALA A 293 4.12 -21.43 -1.35
CA ALA A 293 3.31 -22.62 -1.55
C ALA A 293 2.17 -22.31 -2.51
N ARG A 294 2.02 -23.12 -3.57
CA ARG A 294 0.95 -22.98 -4.56
C ARG A 294 -0.08 -24.08 -4.35
N VAL A 295 -1.33 -23.69 -4.11
CA VAL A 295 -2.48 -24.58 -3.99
C VAL A 295 -3.27 -24.52 -5.29
N THR A 296 -3.55 -25.69 -5.87
CA THR A 296 -4.26 -25.83 -7.15
C THR A 296 -5.52 -26.64 -6.94
N ALA A 297 -6.68 -26.10 -7.33
CA ALA A 297 -7.92 -26.87 -7.32
C ALA A 297 -7.90 -27.95 -8.41
N GLY A 298 -8.56 -29.08 -8.16
CA GLY A 298 -8.72 -30.14 -9.15
C GLY A 298 -9.72 -29.77 -10.26
N ALA A 299 -10.43 -30.78 -10.76
CA ALA A 299 -11.43 -30.58 -11.82
C ALA A 299 -12.68 -29.80 -11.38
N THR A 300 -12.87 -29.58 -10.07
CA THR A 300 -13.98 -28.83 -9.48
C THR A 300 -13.46 -27.60 -8.76
N ALA A 301 -14.24 -26.52 -8.77
CA ALA A 301 -13.97 -25.37 -7.93
C ALA A 301 -14.08 -25.75 -6.44
N ILE A 302 -13.27 -25.11 -5.61
CA ILE A 302 -13.21 -25.34 -4.16
C ILE A 302 -13.53 -24.03 -3.44
N SER A 303 -14.12 -24.12 -2.25
CA SER A 303 -14.48 -22.96 -1.42
C SER A 303 -13.49 -22.70 -0.29
N GLY A 304 -12.70 -23.72 0.04
CA GLY A 304 -11.57 -23.61 0.96
C GLY A 304 -10.53 -24.70 0.70
N TRP A 305 -9.40 -24.55 1.37
CA TRP A 305 -8.30 -25.50 1.29
C TRP A 305 -7.51 -25.55 2.59
N ALA A 306 -6.93 -26.72 2.86
CA ALA A 306 -5.94 -26.92 3.88
C ALA A 306 -4.74 -27.69 3.30
N VAL A 307 -3.53 -27.26 3.63
CA VAL A 307 -2.28 -27.96 3.27
C VAL A 307 -1.56 -28.36 4.53
N SER A 308 -1.26 -29.64 4.69
CA SER A 308 -0.49 -30.16 5.82
C SER A 308 0.81 -30.82 5.37
N TRP A 309 1.83 -30.70 6.23
CA TRP A 309 3.15 -31.29 6.01
C TRP A 309 3.87 -31.48 7.35
N THR A 310 4.93 -32.30 7.33
CA THR A 310 5.76 -32.55 8.52
C THR A 310 7.18 -32.04 8.28
N PHE A 311 7.69 -31.23 9.21
CA PHE A 311 9.09 -30.82 9.23
C PHE A 311 9.97 -31.95 9.78
N ALA A 312 11.07 -32.25 9.08
CA ALA A 312 11.88 -33.43 9.35
C ALA A 312 13.04 -33.15 10.32
N ASN A 313 13.48 -31.89 10.44
CA ASN A 313 14.74 -31.52 11.05
C ASN A 313 14.58 -30.39 12.09
N GLY A 314 13.41 -30.27 12.70
CA GLY A 314 13.14 -29.30 13.75
C GLY A 314 12.99 -27.86 13.25
N GLU A 315 12.66 -27.69 11.96
CA GLU A 315 12.33 -26.39 11.38
C GLU A 315 11.16 -25.73 12.13
N ARG A 316 11.19 -24.40 12.27
CA ARG A 316 10.13 -23.65 12.97
C ARG A 316 9.68 -22.47 12.16
N ILE A 317 8.36 -22.33 12.01
CA ILE A 317 7.77 -21.19 11.31
C ILE A 317 7.87 -19.95 12.18
N ASN A 318 8.41 -18.88 11.60
CA ASN A 318 8.58 -17.58 12.24
C ASN A 318 7.45 -16.63 11.87
N SER A 319 7.01 -16.66 10.61
CA SER A 319 5.93 -15.82 10.10
C SER A 319 5.29 -16.45 8.86
N SER A 320 4.02 -16.15 8.62
CA SER A 320 3.29 -16.58 7.42
C SER A 320 2.39 -15.47 6.88
N TRP A 321 2.03 -15.58 5.60
CA TRP A 321 1.06 -14.69 4.95
C TRP A 321 0.14 -15.49 4.05
N SER A 322 -1.04 -14.93 3.77
CA SER A 322 -2.08 -15.54 2.93
C SER A 322 -2.54 -16.93 3.39
N ALA A 323 -2.27 -17.30 4.65
CA ALA A 323 -2.74 -18.51 5.28
C ALA A 323 -2.63 -18.39 6.80
N THR A 324 -3.53 -19.06 7.52
CA THR A 324 -3.42 -19.29 8.96
C THR A 324 -2.69 -20.61 9.17
N LEU A 325 -1.51 -20.58 9.77
CA LEU A 325 -0.70 -21.77 10.02
C LEU A 325 -0.78 -22.18 11.50
N THR A 326 -1.07 -23.46 11.74
CA THR A 326 -0.97 -24.08 13.06
C THR A 326 0.04 -25.20 13.03
N THR A 327 0.82 -25.35 14.10
CA THR A 327 1.82 -26.43 14.22
C THR A 327 1.54 -27.23 15.49
N SER A 328 1.44 -28.55 15.35
CA SER A 328 1.29 -29.50 16.46
C SER A 328 2.37 -30.58 16.32
N GLY A 329 3.29 -30.63 17.28
CA GLY A 329 4.52 -31.42 17.13
C GLY A 329 5.33 -30.94 15.92
N SER A 330 5.69 -31.87 15.03
CA SER A 330 6.39 -31.57 13.77
C SER A 330 5.44 -31.34 12.59
N THR A 331 4.12 -31.48 12.78
CA THR A 331 3.13 -31.32 11.70
C THR A 331 2.59 -29.91 11.69
N THR A 332 2.74 -29.24 10.54
CA THR A 332 2.13 -27.93 10.26
C THR A 332 0.93 -28.11 9.35
N THR A 333 -0.13 -27.32 9.61
CA THR A 333 -1.29 -27.18 8.72
C THR A 333 -1.51 -25.71 8.39
N ALA A 334 -1.47 -25.36 7.11
CA ALA A 334 -1.90 -24.08 6.58
C ALA A 334 -3.37 -24.16 6.14
N ARG A 335 -4.19 -23.19 6.54
CA ARG A 335 -5.57 -23.02 6.07
C ARG A 335 -5.73 -21.69 5.36
N ASN A 336 -6.60 -21.65 4.36
CA ASN A 336 -6.92 -20.42 3.65
C ASN A 336 -7.42 -19.33 4.61
N VAL A 337 -7.18 -18.07 4.23
CA VAL A 337 -7.83 -16.91 4.83
C VAL A 337 -9.08 -16.53 4.01
N ALA A 338 -9.87 -15.56 4.47
CA ALA A 338 -11.17 -15.25 3.90
C ALA A 338 -11.13 -14.95 2.39
N TYR A 339 -10.10 -14.25 1.91
CA TYR A 339 -10.05 -13.79 0.52
C TYR A 339 -9.51 -14.83 -0.48
N ASN A 340 -8.88 -15.92 -0.03
CA ASN A 340 -8.20 -16.86 -0.92
C ASN A 340 -8.63 -18.33 -0.77
N GLY A 341 -9.76 -18.58 -0.10
CA GLY A 341 -10.34 -19.92 -0.01
C GLY A 341 -10.97 -20.41 -1.30
N ALA A 342 -11.70 -19.52 -1.98
CA ALA A 342 -12.36 -19.83 -3.24
C ALA A 342 -11.34 -19.91 -4.39
N VAL A 343 -11.21 -21.08 -5.02
CA VAL A 343 -10.32 -21.32 -6.16
C VAL A 343 -11.10 -22.05 -7.24
N GLY A 344 -11.18 -21.47 -8.43
CA GLY A 344 -11.86 -22.08 -9.58
C GLY A 344 -11.21 -23.40 -10.02
N ALA A 345 -11.95 -24.26 -10.72
CA ALA A 345 -11.43 -25.53 -11.24
C ALA A 345 -10.13 -25.31 -12.05
N GLY A 346 -9.08 -26.07 -11.74
CA GLY A 346 -7.75 -25.93 -12.34
C GLY A 346 -6.99 -24.63 -12.02
N ALA A 347 -7.63 -23.67 -11.33
CA ALA A 347 -7.01 -22.43 -10.91
C ALA A 347 -6.14 -22.64 -9.67
N SER A 348 -5.42 -21.60 -9.27
CA SER A 348 -4.49 -21.69 -8.15
C SER A 348 -4.44 -20.42 -7.33
N THR A 349 -4.04 -20.60 -6.08
CA THR A 349 -3.73 -19.53 -5.14
C THR A 349 -2.39 -19.83 -4.46
N THR A 350 -1.82 -18.82 -3.80
CA THR A 350 -0.53 -18.93 -3.13
C THR A 350 -0.61 -18.46 -1.70
N PHE A 351 0.19 -19.09 -0.87
CA PHE A 351 0.56 -18.59 0.46
C PHE A 351 2.06 -18.71 0.66
N GLY A 352 2.57 -18.14 1.74
CA GLY A 352 3.99 -18.32 2.05
C GLY A 352 4.30 -18.19 3.52
N PHE A 353 5.53 -18.57 3.86
CA PHE A 353 6.04 -18.50 5.21
C PHE A 353 7.56 -18.38 5.23
N VAL A 354 8.07 -17.84 6.33
CA VAL A 354 9.48 -17.87 6.70
C VAL A 354 9.64 -18.86 7.85
N ALA A 355 10.63 -19.74 7.75
CA ALA A 355 10.98 -20.69 8.77
C ALA A 355 12.47 -20.66 9.08
N SER A 356 12.80 -20.99 10.32
CA SER A 356 14.16 -21.22 10.80
C SER A 356 14.55 -22.68 10.60
N GLY A 357 15.84 -22.93 10.40
CA GLY A 357 16.39 -24.23 10.02
C GLY A 357 16.87 -24.28 8.58
N THR A 358 17.08 -25.50 8.06
CA THR A 358 17.43 -25.74 6.66
C THR A 358 16.18 -26.20 5.93
N ALA A 359 15.90 -25.68 4.73
CA ALA A 359 14.71 -26.05 3.99
C ALA A 359 14.73 -27.54 3.63
N GLY A 360 13.78 -28.31 4.17
CA GLY A 360 13.52 -29.69 3.75
C GLY A 360 12.60 -29.77 2.53
N THR A 361 12.39 -30.99 2.04
CA THR A 361 11.42 -31.31 0.97
C THR A 361 10.29 -32.17 1.55
N PRO A 362 9.33 -31.59 2.30
CA PRO A 362 8.30 -32.38 2.94
C PRO A 362 7.28 -32.89 1.91
N THR A 363 6.62 -34.00 2.24
CA THR A 363 5.44 -34.46 1.51
C THR A 363 4.25 -33.59 1.92
N LEU A 364 3.53 -33.07 0.93
CA LEU A 364 2.37 -32.21 1.13
C LEU A 364 1.07 -33.00 0.97
N VAL A 365 0.12 -32.76 1.87
CA VAL A 365 -1.26 -33.24 1.74
C VAL A 365 -2.15 -32.02 1.60
N CYS A 366 -2.93 -31.96 0.52
CA CYS A 366 -3.93 -30.90 0.31
C CYS A 366 -5.32 -31.48 0.52
N THR A 367 -6.22 -30.74 1.16
CA THR A 367 -7.64 -31.11 1.30
C THR A 367 -8.51 -29.91 0.95
N ALA A 368 -9.44 -30.10 0.02
CA ALA A 368 -10.42 -29.10 -0.38
C ALA A 368 -11.69 -29.17 0.49
N SER A 369 -12.40 -28.04 0.61
CA SER A 369 -13.72 -27.94 1.22
C SER A 369 -14.71 -27.15 0.38
#